data_AF-A0AAJ5YRM0-F1
#
_entry.id   AF-A0AAJ5YRM0-F1
#
_cell.length_a   1.000
_cell.length_b   1.000
_cell.length_c   1.000
_cell.angle_alpha   90.00
_cell.angle_beta   90.00
_cell.angle_gamma   90.00
#
_symmetry.space_group_name_H-M   'P 1'
#
loop_
_entity.id
_entity.type
_entity.pdbx_description
1 polymer ?
#
loop_
_entity_poly.entity_id
_entity_poly.type
_entity_poly.pdbx_seq_one_letter_code
_entity_poly.pdbx_strand_id
1 'polypeptide(L)'
;MALRNHVQRRNHKERSQPENRKRFGLLEKHKDYVERARAHHVNRDKLKRLREKAANKNQDEFHTGMVGKKTERGIHVESRGNKALPNDVVALLKTQDAGYLRKQLVTERKRIAALKEQIAPRVAGMRLSWLERKPVFVTALEREGLLGHLDQSKATASTRGSTNERLQSFGQRTVWAEDVEDMKLIAKASKVRAPEQPVSSLEKTGERQLGFLIRELITRQHRIDALKEASQKLDTVRSLMSTKGSHAVPKKVVSELKEAVSKKAARITSKGLVIDADRDDEDEANVVQTKKQYKWSNERKK
;
A
#
# COMPACT_ATOMS: atom_id res chain seq x y z
N MET A 1 -50.05 -54.49 -21.00
CA MET A 1 -50.49 -53.26 -20.28
C MET A 1 -50.80 -52.16 -21.31
N ALA A 2 -51.90 -52.33 -22.04
CA ALA A 2 -52.41 -51.40 -23.03
C ALA A 2 -53.32 -50.35 -22.34
N LEU A 3 -53.39 -49.13 -22.89
CA LEU A 3 -54.14 -47.94 -22.41
C LEU A 3 -53.52 -47.08 -21.28
N ARG A 4 -52.39 -47.45 -20.65
CA ARG A 4 -51.73 -46.60 -19.64
C ARG A 4 -51.07 -45.32 -20.19
N ASN A 5 -50.80 -45.29 -21.49
CA ASN A 5 -50.12 -44.19 -22.18
C ASN A 5 -51.08 -43.25 -22.94
N HIS A 6 -52.38 -43.56 -22.99
CA HIS A 6 -53.36 -42.77 -23.74
C HIS A 6 -54.04 -41.69 -22.87
N VAL A 7 -54.05 -41.88 -21.54
CA VAL A 7 -54.52 -40.89 -20.58
C VAL A 7 -53.31 -40.15 -19.98
N GLN A 8 -53.24 -38.84 -20.21
CA GLN A 8 -52.16 -38.01 -19.65
C GLN A 8 -52.26 -37.99 -18.12
N ARG A 9 -51.21 -38.43 -17.44
CA ARG A 9 -51.12 -38.35 -15.98
C ARG A 9 -50.81 -36.93 -15.55
N ARG A 10 -51.43 -36.48 -14.44
CA ARG A 10 -51.15 -35.15 -13.87
C ARG A 10 -49.72 -35.10 -13.36
N ASN A 11 -48.98 -34.07 -13.76
CA ASN A 11 -47.68 -33.78 -13.16
C ASN A 11 -47.87 -33.16 -11.77
N HIS A 12 -47.25 -33.74 -10.75
CA HIS A 12 -47.27 -33.21 -9.38
C HIS A 12 -46.05 -32.31 -9.16
N LYS A 13 -46.29 -31.02 -8.90
CA LYS A 13 -45.24 -30.04 -8.62
C LYS A 13 -44.75 -30.16 -7.18
N GLU A 14 -43.46 -29.96 -6.97
CA GLU A 14 -42.85 -29.93 -5.64
C GLU A 14 -43.13 -28.60 -4.93
N ARG A 15 -43.22 -28.63 -3.59
CA ARG A 15 -43.46 -27.44 -2.76
C ARG A 15 -42.16 -26.72 -2.42
N SER A 16 -42.19 -25.40 -2.42
CA SER A 16 -41.11 -24.53 -1.95
C SER A 16 -40.93 -24.55 -0.42
N GLN A 17 -39.81 -23.98 0.05
CA GLN A 17 -39.58 -23.69 1.48
C GLN A 17 -40.57 -22.61 1.98
N PRO A 18 -41.17 -22.74 3.17
CA PRO A 18 -42.02 -21.69 3.73
C PRO A 18 -41.27 -20.37 3.94
N GLU A 19 -41.95 -19.24 3.72
CA GLU A 19 -41.40 -17.88 3.80
C GLU A 19 -40.60 -17.64 5.10
N ASN A 20 -41.19 -17.99 6.25
CA ASN A 20 -40.57 -17.79 7.56
C ASN A 20 -39.24 -18.55 7.74
N ARG A 21 -39.01 -19.61 6.95
CA ARG A 21 -37.83 -20.48 7.01
C ARG A 21 -36.89 -20.33 5.81
N LYS A 22 -37.14 -19.37 4.90
CA LYS A 22 -36.26 -19.10 3.76
C LYS A 22 -34.81 -18.80 4.13
N ARG A 23 -34.57 -18.28 5.34
CA ARG A 23 -33.21 -18.02 5.87
C ARG A 23 -32.31 -19.26 5.91
N PHE A 24 -32.88 -20.47 5.98
CA PHE A 24 -32.14 -21.74 6.03
C PHE A 24 -31.82 -22.30 4.64
N GLY A 25 -32.16 -21.57 3.57
CA GLY A 25 -31.96 -22.00 2.20
C GLY A 25 -33.06 -22.93 1.70
N LEU A 26 -32.71 -23.71 0.66
CA LEU A 26 -33.64 -24.60 -0.03
C LEU A 26 -34.12 -25.74 0.88
N LEU A 27 -35.42 -26.06 0.80
CA LEU A 27 -35.97 -27.22 1.50
C LEU A 27 -35.63 -28.49 0.73
N GLU A 28 -34.61 -29.19 1.20
CA GLU A 28 -34.16 -30.45 0.62
C GLU A 28 -35.30 -31.47 0.53
N LYS A 29 -35.38 -32.16 -0.61
CA LYS A 29 -36.32 -33.25 -0.86
C LYS A 29 -35.59 -34.59 -0.85
N HIS A 30 -36.36 -35.67 -1.02
CA HIS A 30 -35.80 -37.02 -1.02
C HIS A 30 -34.70 -37.20 -2.07
N LYS A 31 -34.85 -36.59 -3.26
CA LYS A 31 -33.82 -36.62 -4.29
C LYS A 31 -32.49 -36.01 -3.80
N ASP A 32 -32.54 -34.81 -3.23
CA ASP A 32 -31.36 -34.11 -2.70
C ASP A 32 -30.73 -34.90 -1.54
N TYR A 33 -31.57 -35.48 -0.67
CA TYR A 33 -31.12 -36.35 0.42
C TYR A 33 -30.36 -37.57 -0.12
N VAL A 34 -30.88 -38.24 -1.15
CA VAL A 34 -30.22 -39.42 -1.75
C VAL A 34 -28.87 -39.03 -2.34
N GLU A 35 -28.77 -37.90 -3.05
CA GLU A 35 -27.51 -37.41 -3.60
C GLU A 35 -26.50 -37.07 -2.50
N ARG A 36 -26.94 -36.37 -1.44
CA ARG A 36 -26.10 -36.05 -0.27
C ARG A 36 -25.64 -37.31 0.46
N ALA A 37 -26.53 -38.26 0.71
CA ALA A 37 -26.22 -39.51 1.41
C ALA A 37 -25.21 -40.34 0.62
N ARG A 38 -25.37 -40.43 -0.70
CA ARG A 38 -24.40 -41.09 -1.59
C ARG A 38 -23.03 -40.41 -1.53
N ALA A 39 -22.97 -39.08 -1.65
CA ALA A 39 -21.71 -38.34 -1.55
C ALA A 39 -21.02 -38.53 -0.19
N HIS A 40 -21.80 -38.52 0.91
CA HIS A 40 -21.28 -38.77 2.25
C HIS A 40 -20.72 -40.20 2.39
N HIS A 41 -21.42 -41.21 1.88
CA HIS A 41 -20.92 -42.60 1.89
C HIS A 41 -19.63 -42.74 1.08
N VAL A 42 -19.55 -42.14 -0.11
CA VAL A 42 -18.33 -42.14 -0.93
C VAL A 42 -17.15 -41.52 -0.16
N ASN A 43 -17.36 -40.39 0.49
CA ASN A 43 -16.31 -39.73 1.28
C ASN A 43 -15.90 -40.56 2.51
N ARG A 44 -16.87 -41.12 3.23
CA ARG A 44 -16.63 -42.00 4.38
C ARG A 44 -15.81 -43.22 3.97
N ASP A 45 -16.19 -43.87 2.88
CA ASP A 45 -15.52 -45.08 2.40
C ASP A 45 -14.12 -44.76 1.87
N LYS A 46 -13.93 -43.59 1.23
CA LYS A 46 -12.60 -43.08 0.85
C LYS A 46 -11.71 -42.83 2.08
N LEU A 47 -12.24 -42.18 3.11
CA LEU A 47 -11.51 -41.94 4.36
C LEU A 47 -11.17 -43.25 5.08
N LYS A 48 -12.08 -44.23 5.09
CA LYS A 48 -11.82 -45.56 5.67
C LYS A 48 -10.64 -46.22 4.97
N ARG A 49 -10.63 -46.26 3.64
CA ARG A 49 -9.50 -46.81 2.85
C ARG A 49 -8.20 -46.07 3.11
N LEU A 50 -8.22 -44.73 3.25
CA LEU A 50 -7.01 -43.95 3.57
C LEU A 50 -6.49 -44.27 4.98
N ARG A 51 -7.38 -44.48 5.97
CA ARG A 51 -6.99 -44.89 7.33
C ARG A 51 -6.38 -46.28 7.34
N GLU A 52 -6.98 -47.24 6.63
CA GLU A 52 -6.44 -48.60 6.50
C GLU A 52 -5.05 -48.58 5.85
N LYS A 53 -4.87 -47.81 4.76
CA LYS A 53 -3.55 -47.61 4.13
C LYS A 53 -2.53 -46.99 5.07
N ALA A 54 -2.93 -45.99 5.86
CA ALA A 54 -2.05 -45.36 6.83
C ALA A 54 -1.66 -46.30 7.98
N ALA A 55 -2.58 -47.15 8.44
CA ALA A 55 -2.34 -48.13 9.49
C ALA A 55 -1.42 -49.27 9.03
N ASN A 56 -1.59 -49.73 7.78
CA ASN A 56 -0.79 -50.81 7.18
C ASN A 56 0.50 -50.31 6.53
N LYS A 57 0.92 -49.07 6.79
CA LYS A 57 2.12 -48.48 6.19
C LYS A 57 3.38 -49.14 6.74
N ASN A 58 4.28 -49.58 5.85
CA ASN A 58 5.60 -50.04 6.25
C ASN A 58 6.47 -48.83 6.64
N GLN A 59 7.10 -48.86 7.82
CA GLN A 59 7.92 -47.74 8.32
C GLN A 59 9.22 -47.58 7.52
N ASP A 60 9.72 -48.66 6.93
CA ASP A 60 10.99 -48.71 6.19
C ASP A 60 10.80 -48.62 4.66
N GLU A 61 9.60 -48.22 4.18
CA GLU A 61 9.37 -48.09 2.75
C GLU A 61 10.22 -46.99 2.11
N PHE A 62 10.87 -47.31 0.99
CA PHE A 62 11.63 -46.35 0.19
C PHE A 62 11.16 -46.35 -1.26
N HIS A 63 10.85 -45.16 -1.78
CA HIS A 63 10.58 -44.92 -3.19
C HIS A 63 11.55 -43.86 -3.73
N THR A 64 12.10 -44.04 -4.92
CA THR A 64 13.01 -43.06 -5.55
C THR A 64 12.37 -41.67 -5.69
N GLY A 65 11.04 -41.61 -5.83
CA GLY A 65 10.28 -40.35 -5.86
C GLY A 65 10.23 -39.59 -4.53
N MET A 66 10.70 -40.18 -3.42
CA MET A 66 10.89 -39.47 -2.14
C MET A 66 12.10 -38.52 -2.21
N VAL A 67 13.05 -38.77 -3.12
CA VAL A 67 14.23 -37.91 -3.30
C VAL A 67 13.78 -36.55 -3.84
N GLY A 68 14.13 -35.47 -3.13
CA GLY A 68 13.77 -34.10 -3.51
C GLY A 68 12.36 -33.65 -3.12
N LYS A 69 11.52 -34.55 -2.60
CA LYS A 69 10.23 -34.20 -1.99
C LYS A 69 10.41 -33.95 -0.50
N LYS A 70 9.67 -32.98 0.03
CA LYS A 70 9.70 -32.63 1.44
C LYS A 70 8.32 -32.78 2.08
N THR A 71 8.34 -33.05 3.37
CA THR A 71 7.16 -33.14 4.22
C THR A 71 7.37 -32.17 5.38
N GLU A 72 6.44 -31.24 5.57
CA GLU A 72 6.48 -30.27 6.66
C GLU A 72 5.35 -30.59 7.63
N ARG A 73 5.68 -30.83 8.91
CA ARG A 73 4.70 -31.24 9.95
C ARG A 73 3.83 -32.44 9.55
N GLY A 74 4.39 -33.38 8.78
CA GLY A 74 3.67 -34.56 8.31
C GLY A 74 2.81 -34.36 7.05
N ILE A 75 2.80 -33.16 6.45
CA ILE A 75 2.08 -32.87 5.20
C ILE A 75 3.07 -32.72 4.05
N HIS A 76 2.82 -33.40 2.94
CA HIS A 76 3.63 -33.26 1.74
C HIS A 76 3.54 -31.84 1.18
N VAL A 77 4.70 -31.19 0.98
CA VAL A 77 4.78 -29.84 0.40
C VAL A 77 5.44 -29.94 -0.97
N GLU A 78 4.68 -29.56 -1.99
CA GLU A 78 5.16 -29.46 -3.37
C GLU A 78 5.68 -28.05 -3.68
N SER A 79 6.71 -27.95 -4.53
CA SER A 79 7.24 -26.66 -4.96
C SER A 79 6.27 -25.98 -5.93
N ARG A 80 6.01 -24.69 -5.71
CA ARG A 80 5.20 -23.86 -6.63
C ARG A 80 5.93 -23.46 -7.92
N GLY A 81 7.17 -23.91 -8.10
CA GLY A 81 8.00 -23.60 -9.27
C GLY A 81 8.94 -22.39 -9.11
N ASN A 82 8.88 -21.67 -7.99
CA ASN A 82 9.82 -20.59 -7.71
C ASN A 82 11.24 -21.15 -7.48
N LYS A 83 12.20 -20.67 -8.26
CA LYS A 83 13.62 -21.05 -8.17
C LYS A 83 14.46 -19.86 -7.71
N ALA A 84 15.52 -20.11 -6.96
CA ALA A 84 16.50 -19.08 -6.65
C ALA A 84 17.20 -18.66 -7.94
N LEU A 85 17.11 -17.37 -8.29
CA LEU A 85 17.79 -16.82 -9.46
C LEU A 85 19.24 -16.45 -9.13
N PRO A 86 20.17 -16.58 -10.09
CA PRO A 86 21.53 -16.08 -9.93
C PRO A 86 21.53 -14.55 -9.82
N ASN A 87 22.49 -14.01 -9.07
CA ASN A 87 22.53 -12.58 -8.75
C ASN A 87 22.60 -11.69 -10.00
N ASP A 88 23.27 -12.14 -11.06
CA ASP A 88 23.42 -11.37 -12.30
C ASP A 88 22.08 -11.20 -13.03
N VAL A 89 21.26 -12.26 -13.06
CA VAL A 89 19.91 -12.21 -13.62
C VAL A 89 19.02 -11.29 -12.77
N VAL A 90 19.14 -11.36 -11.44
CA VAL A 90 18.40 -10.45 -10.54
C VAL A 90 18.82 -8.99 -10.76
N ALA A 91 20.10 -8.71 -10.97
CA ALA A 91 20.61 -7.38 -11.24
C ALA A 91 20.11 -6.83 -12.59
N LEU A 92 20.07 -7.68 -13.62
CA LEU A 92 19.49 -7.35 -14.92
C LEU A 92 18.01 -6.99 -14.81
N LEU A 93 17.21 -7.84 -14.15
CA LEU A 93 15.76 -7.60 -13.95
C LEU A 93 15.50 -6.29 -13.21
N LYS A 94 16.25 -6.02 -12.13
CA LYS A 94 16.13 -4.76 -11.39
C LYS A 94 16.57 -3.55 -12.21
N THR A 95 17.51 -3.71 -13.14
CA THR A 95 17.92 -2.64 -14.05
C THR A 95 16.80 -2.32 -15.05
N GLN A 96 16.12 -3.33 -15.58
CA GLN A 96 14.93 -3.16 -16.44
C GLN A 96 13.80 -2.46 -15.67
N ASP A 97 13.53 -2.87 -14.44
CA ASP A 97 12.53 -2.24 -13.56
C ASP A 97 12.87 -0.77 -13.29
N ALA A 98 14.14 -0.44 -13.06
CA ALA A 98 14.60 0.95 -12.90
C ALA A 98 14.29 1.79 -14.14
N GLY A 99 14.58 1.25 -15.33
CA GLY A 99 14.25 1.90 -16.60
C GLY A 99 12.75 2.14 -16.74
N TYR A 100 11.93 1.14 -16.42
CA TYR A 100 10.47 1.26 -16.45
C TYR A 100 9.94 2.33 -15.49
N LEU A 101 10.41 2.35 -14.23
CA LEU A 101 10.00 3.36 -13.24
C LEU A 101 10.38 4.77 -13.68
N ARG A 102 11.59 4.97 -14.23
CA ARG A 102 12.01 6.28 -14.79
C ARG A 102 11.09 6.72 -15.94
N LYS A 103 10.74 5.82 -16.85
CA LYS A 103 9.79 6.11 -17.94
C LYS A 103 8.41 6.50 -17.38
N GLN A 104 7.91 5.78 -16.38
CA GLN A 104 6.63 6.09 -15.75
C GLN A 104 6.67 7.45 -15.03
N LEU A 105 7.76 7.78 -14.34
CA LEU A 105 7.95 9.09 -13.70
C LEU A 105 7.92 10.23 -14.71
N VAL A 106 8.64 10.12 -15.83
CA VAL A 106 8.60 11.14 -16.89
C VAL A 106 7.20 11.29 -17.47
N THR A 107 6.51 10.16 -17.70
CA THR A 107 5.15 10.16 -18.23
C THR A 107 4.17 10.85 -17.27
N GLU A 108 4.21 10.53 -15.97
CA GLU A 108 3.34 11.16 -14.98
C GLU A 108 3.66 12.65 -14.80
N ARG A 109 4.94 13.06 -14.82
CA ARG A 109 5.32 14.49 -14.81
C ARG A 109 4.70 15.26 -15.97
N LYS A 110 4.75 14.71 -17.19
CA LYS A 110 4.12 15.33 -18.37
C LYS A 110 2.61 15.47 -18.21
N ARG A 111 1.95 14.45 -17.65
CA ARG A 111 0.49 14.48 -17.42
C ARG A 111 0.10 15.48 -16.33
N ILE A 112 0.88 15.58 -15.26
CA ILE A 112 0.70 16.63 -14.23
C ILE A 112 0.90 18.01 -14.84
N ALA A 113 1.92 18.22 -15.67
CA ALA A 113 2.14 19.49 -16.36
C ALA A 113 0.96 19.88 -17.27
N ALA A 114 0.44 18.94 -18.07
CA ALA A 114 -0.74 19.17 -18.90
C ALA A 114 -2.00 19.49 -18.07
N LEU A 115 -2.21 18.80 -16.94
CA LEU A 115 -3.31 19.15 -16.03
C LEU A 115 -3.11 20.52 -15.38
N LYS A 116 -1.87 20.87 -15.01
CA LYS A 116 -1.54 22.19 -14.47
C LYS A 116 -1.90 23.29 -15.46
N GLU A 117 -1.55 23.12 -16.74
CA GLU A 117 -1.92 24.04 -17.83
C GLU A 117 -3.44 24.16 -18.01
N GLN A 118 -4.19 23.04 -17.90
CA GLN A 118 -5.66 23.05 -17.98
C GLN A 118 -6.34 23.70 -16.77
N ILE A 119 -5.76 23.54 -15.58
CA ILE A 119 -6.31 24.03 -14.31
C ILE A 119 -5.99 25.53 -14.14
N ALA A 120 -4.78 25.98 -14.46
CA ALA A 120 -4.30 27.34 -14.24
C ALA A 120 -5.27 28.47 -14.68
N PRO A 121 -5.80 28.50 -15.92
CA PRO A 121 -6.71 29.56 -16.34
C PRO A 121 -8.07 29.51 -15.63
N ARG A 122 -8.49 28.34 -15.14
CA ARG A 122 -9.78 28.12 -14.47
C ARG A 122 -9.74 28.44 -12.98
N VAL A 123 -8.56 28.46 -12.38
CA VAL A 123 -8.35 28.79 -10.96
C VAL A 123 -8.55 30.29 -10.72
N ALA A 124 -8.20 31.14 -11.70
CA ALA A 124 -8.51 32.58 -11.64
C ALA A 124 -10.03 32.81 -11.63
N GLY A 125 -10.53 33.55 -10.63
CA GLY A 125 -11.97 33.85 -10.49
C GLY A 125 -12.76 32.85 -9.64
N MET A 126 -12.11 31.85 -9.05
CA MET A 126 -12.73 30.90 -8.12
C MET A 126 -13.21 31.56 -6.83
N ARG A 127 -14.31 31.06 -6.26
CA ARG A 127 -14.76 31.46 -4.93
C ARG A 127 -13.88 30.86 -3.84
N LEU A 128 -13.35 31.71 -2.96
CA LEU A 128 -12.54 31.29 -1.81
C LEU A 128 -13.35 30.38 -0.87
N SER A 129 -14.63 30.70 -0.64
CA SER A 129 -15.53 29.89 0.19
C SER A 129 -15.74 28.45 -0.30
N TRP A 130 -15.54 28.16 -1.59
CA TRP A 130 -15.61 26.79 -2.12
C TRP A 130 -14.32 26.00 -1.86
N LEU A 131 -13.16 26.68 -1.96
CA LEU A 131 -11.83 26.11 -1.69
C LEU A 131 -11.65 25.84 -0.19
N GLU A 132 -12.09 26.75 0.68
CA GLU A 132 -12.05 26.60 2.15
C GLU A 132 -12.77 25.34 2.63
N ARG A 133 -13.88 24.97 1.99
CA ARG A 133 -14.61 23.72 2.29
C ARG A 133 -13.82 22.46 1.91
N LYS A 134 -12.75 22.58 1.13
CA LYS A 134 -11.98 21.48 0.55
C LYS A 134 -10.47 21.70 0.75
N PRO A 135 -9.96 21.52 1.98
CA PRO A 135 -8.55 21.78 2.29
C PRO A 135 -7.57 20.94 1.45
N VAL A 136 -7.94 19.70 1.09
CA VAL A 136 -7.12 18.82 0.23
C VAL A 136 -6.90 19.42 -1.17
N PHE A 137 -7.84 20.23 -1.66
CA PHE A 137 -7.69 20.90 -2.96
C PHE A 137 -6.71 22.06 -2.85
N VAL A 138 -6.76 22.80 -1.74
CA VAL A 138 -5.85 23.90 -1.45
C VAL A 138 -4.41 23.39 -1.41
N THR A 139 -4.14 22.33 -0.63
CA THR A 139 -2.78 21.77 -0.53
C THR A 139 -2.24 21.25 -1.86
N ALA A 140 -3.10 20.65 -2.70
CA ALA A 140 -2.72 20.15 -4.02
C ALA A 140 -2.40 21.28 -5.01
N LEU A 141 -3.16 22.37 -4.97
CA LEU A 141 -2.94 23.55 -5.81
C LEU A 141 -1.72 24.36 -5.34
N GLU A 142 -1.53 24.51 -4.03
CA GLU A 142 -0.35 25.15 -3.43
C GLU A 142 0.94 24.42 -3.82
N ARG A 143 0.93 23.08 -3.77
CA ARG A 143 2.08 22.25 -4.16
C ARG A 143 2.55 22.50 -5.60
N GLU A 144 1.63 22.80 -6.52
CA GLU A 144 1.96 23.13 -7.91
C GLU A 144 2.16 24.63 -8.15
N GLY A 145 2.03 25.48 -7.11
CA GLY A 145 2.13 26.94 -7.22
C GLY A 145 0.97 27.57 -8.00
N LEU A 146 -0.19 26.92 -8.01
CA LEU A 146 -1.41 27.42 -8.69
C LEU A 146 -2.25 28.35 -7.81
N LEU A 147 -2.04 28.31 -6.50
CA LEU A 147 -2.40 29.43 -5.63
C LEU A 147 -1.20 30.38 -5.63
N GLY A 148 -1.44 31.67 -5.91
CA GLY A 148 -0.40 32.70 -5.74
C GLY A 148 0.12 32.75 -4.30
N HIS A 149 1.07 33.64 -4.02
CA HIS A 149 1.46 33.92 -2.63
C HIS A 149 0.23 34.53 -1.92
N LEU A 150 -0.64 33.66 -1.41
CA LEU A 150 -1.80 34.04 -0.64
C LEU A 150 -1.21 34.54 0.67
N ASP A 151 -1.00 35.85 0.74
CA ASP A 151 -0.47 36.53 1.90
C ASP A 151 -1.39 36.21 3.08
N GLN A 152 -1.03 35.19 3.87
CA GLN A 152 -1.87 34.64 4.93
C GLN A 152 -2.19 35.71 5.98
N SER A 153 -1.42 36.80 6.00
CA SER A 153 -1.64 38.01 6.81
C SER A 153 -2.98 38.72 6.51
N LYS A 154 -3.55 38.57 5.30
CA LYS A 154 -4.88 39.11 4.97
C LYS A 154 -6.03 38.20 5.40
N ALA A 155 -5.80 36.88 5.48
CA ALA A 155 -6.81 35.92 5.93
C ALA A 155 -7.14 36.06 7.42
N THR A 156 -6.18 36.53 8.23
CA THR A 156 -6.37 36.77 9.67
C THR A 156 -6.97 38.13 10.00
N ALA A 157 -7.07 39.05 9.03
CA ALA A 157 -7.59 40.41 9.24
C ALA A 157 -9.08 40.58 8.88
N SER A 158 -9.70 39.61 8.18
CA SER A 158 -11.12 39.70 7.82
C SER A 158 -12.01 39.00 8.86
N THR A 159 -12.45 39.75 9.86
CA THR A 159 -13.64 39.41 10.64
C THR A 159 -14.83 39.28 9.67
N ARG A 160 -15.28 38.05 9.43
CA ARG A 160 -16.28 37.64 8.42
C ARG A 160 -15.85 37.87 6.97
N GLY A 161 -15.07 36.92 6.44
CA GLY A 161 -14.76 36.83 5.01
C GLY A 161 -16.03 36.91 4.17
N SER A 162 -16.04 37.77 3.15
CA SER A 162 -17.19 37.92 2.28
C SER A 162 -17.45 36.59 1.58
N THR A 163 -18.70 36.11 1.59
CA THR A 163 -19.05 34.81 0.98
C THR A 163 -18.65 34.73 -0.51
N ASN A 164 -18.54 35.88 -1.17
CA ASN A 164 -18.29 36.07 -2.59
C ASN A 164 -16.85 36.53 -2.95
N GLU A 165 -15.90 36.49 -2.02
CA GLU A 165 -14.50 36.79 -2.36
C GLU A 165 -13.95 35.78 -3.38
N ARG A 166 -13.37 36.32 -4.46
CA ARG A 166 -12.84 35.55 -5.58
C ARG A 166 -11.32 35.60 -5.61
N LEU A 167 -10.70 34.48 -5.95
CA LEU A 167 -9.27 34.38 -6.19
C LEU A 167 -8.92 35.29 -7.37
N GLN A 168 -8.06 36.27 -7.11
CA GLN A 168 -7.57 37.17 -8.15
C GLN A 168 -6.71 36.36 -9.13
N SER A 169 -6.78 36.73 -10.42
CA SER A 169 -5.84 36.21 -11.41
C SER A 169 -4.41 36.56 -11.00
N PHE A 170 -3.45 35.73 -11.40
CA PHE A 170 -2.04 36.09 -11.31
C PHE A 170 -1.78 37.37 -12.11
N GLY A 171 -1.40 38.46 -11.44
CA GLY A 171 -1.16 39.78 -12.04
C GLY A 171 -2.14 40.86 -11.58
N GLN A 172 -1.67 42.10 -11.49
CA GLN A 172 -2.53 43.26 -11.24
C GLN A 172 -3.44 43.46 -12.45
N ARG A 173 -4.76 43.59 -12.24
CA ARG A 173 -5.66 43.94 -13.35
C ARG A 173 -5.37 45.36 -13.79
N THR A 174 -4.86 45.53 -14.99
CA THR A 174 -4.79 46.84 -15.65
C THR A 174 -6.18 47.22 -16.14
N VAL A 175 -6.69 48.34 -15.63
CA VAL A 175 -7.93 48.96 -16.10
C VAL A 175 -7.55 50.19 -16.89
N TRP A 176 -8.04 50.30 -18.12
CA TRP A 176 -7.87 51.48 -18.96
C TRP A 176 -8.98 52.48 -18.61
N ALA A 177 -8.61 53.72 -18.33
CA ALA A 177 -9.55 54.81 -18.09
C ALA A 177 -9.28 55.89 -19.14
N GLU A 178 -10.33 56.34 -19.83
CA GLU A 178 -10.21 57.33 -20.89
C GLU A 178 -10.18 58.75 -20.29
N ASP A 179 -10.91 58.98 -19.19
CA ASP A 179 -10.98 60.27 -18.50
C ASP A 179 -10.67 60.21 -16.97
N VAL A 180 -10.39 61.39 -16.39
CA VAL A 180 -10.21 61.56 -14.93
C VAL A 180 -11.49 61.22 -14.16
N GLU A 181 -12.64 61.44 -14.78
CA GLU A 181 -13.95 61.08 -14.23
C GLU A 181 -14.13 59.55 -14.21
N ASP A 182 -13.71 58.85 -15.25
CA ASP A 182 -13.69 57.37 -15.29
C ASP A 182 -12.80 56.79 -14.19
N MET A 183 -11.62 57.38 -13.97
CA MET A 183 -10.74 56.98 -12.86
C MET A 183 -11.44 57.12 -11.50
N LYS A 184 -12.16 58.22 -11.27
CA LYS A 184 -12.94 58.43 -10.04
C LYS A 184 -14.12 57.46 -9.94
N LEU A 185 -14.78 57.14 -11.04
CA LEU A 185 -15.88 56.18 -11.10
C LEU A 185 -15.40 54.76 -10.83
N ILE A 186 -14.27 54.33 -11.40
CA ILE A 186 -13.64 53.02 -11.13
C ILE A 186 -13.23 52.92 -9.65
N ALA A 187 -12.61 53.97 -9.10
CA ALA A 187 -12.25 54.03 -7.67
C ALA A 187 -13.49 53.98 -6.77
N LYS A 188 -14.56 54.69 -7.12
CA LYS A 188 -15.83 54.69 -6.38
C LYS A 188 -16.56 53.36 -6.49
N ALA A 189 -16.59 52.74 -7.67
CA ALA A 189 -17.17 51.43 -7.93
C ALA A 189 -16.45 50.32 -7.16
N SER A 190 -15.12 50.41 -7.02
CA SER A 190 -14.35 49.48 -6.17
C SER A 190 -14.72 49.57 -4.68
N LYS A 191 -15.26 50.72 -4.24
CA LYS A 191 -15.63 51.02 -2.86
C LYS A 191 -17.10 50.71 -2.56
N VAL A 192 -17.95 50.67 -3.58
CA VAL A 192 -19.36 50.24 -3.47
C VAL A 192 -19.43 48.72 -3.50
N ARG A 193 -19.68 48.13 -2.33
CA ARG A 193 -19.83 46.67 -2.18
C ARG A 193 -21.09 46.20 -2.90
N ALA A 194 -20.93 45.47 -4.00
CA ALA A 194 -22.04 44.90 -4.76
C ALA A 194 -22.88 43.93 -3.88
N PRO A 195 -24.22 43.90 -4.04
CA PRO A 195 -25.08 43.00 -3.27
C PRO A 195 -24.77 41.52 -3.57
N GLU A 196 -24.87 40.66 -2.54
CA GLU A 196 -24.55 39.23 -2.65
C GLU A 196 -25.57 38.50 -3.54
N GLN A 197 -25.26 38.34 -4.83
CA GLN A 197 -26.05 37.54 -5.77
C GLN A 197 -25.86 36.03 -5.49
N PRO A 198 -26.92 35.19 -5.62
CA PRO A 198 -26.79 33.75 -5.51
C PRO A 198 -25.92 33.19 -6.65
N VAL A 199 -25.15 32.14 -6.35
CA VAL A 199 -24.30 31.45 -7.32
C VAL A 199 -25.08 30.96 -8.53
N SER A 200 -24.64 31.35 -9.72
CA SER A 200 -25.26 30.95 -10.98
C SER A 200 -25.12 29.44 -11.21
N SER A 201 -26.01 28.85 -12.00
CA SER A 201 -25.93 27.43 -12.39
C SER A 201 -24.65 27.11 -13.15
N LEU A 202 -24.21 28.02 -14.02
CA LEU A 202 -22.98 27.91 -14.80
C LEU A 202 -21.74 27.83 -13.89
N GLU A 203 -21.64 28.71 -12.89
CA GLU A 203 -20.54 28.69 -11.92
C GLU A 203 -20.49 27.35 -11.16
N LYS A 204 -21.64 26.82 -10.72
CA LYS A 204 -21.70 25.50 -10.06
C LYS A 204 -21.21 24.39 -10.99
N THR A 205 -21.52 24.45 -12.29
CA THR A 205 -21.02 23.45 -13.26
C THR A 205 -19.52 23.59 -13.49
N GLY A 206 -18.99 24.81 -13.57
CA GLY A 206 -17.56 25.08 -13.70
C GLY A 206 -16.77 24.59 -12.47
N GLU A 207 -17.27 24.87 -11.27
CA GLU A 207 -16.69 24.37 -10.01
C GLU A 207 -16.68 22.84 -9.95
N ARG A 208 -17.75 22.18 -10.42
CA ARG A 208 -17.80 20.71 -10.49
C ARG A 208 -16.75 20.16 -11.44
N GLN A 209 -16.64 20.72 -12.66
CA GLN A 209 -15.64 20.33 -13.66
C GLN A 209 -14.21 20.50 -13.11
N LEU A 210 -13.92 21.65 -12.52
CA LEU A 210 -12.62 21.91 -11.91
C LEU A 210 -12.35 20.97 -10.74
N GLY A 211 -13.37 20.66 -9.94
CA GLY A 211 -13.27 19.67 -8.88
C GLY A 211 -12.86 18.29 -9.36
N PHE A 212 -13.29 17.86 -10.56
CA PHE A 212 -12.82 16.62 -11.16
C PHE A 212 -11.35 16.72 -11.58
N LEU A 213 -10.93 17.82 -12.21
CA LEU A 213 -9.53 18.05 -12.61
C LEU A 213 -8.59 18.10 -11.40
N ILE A 214 -8.97 18.77 -10.31
CA ILE A 214 -8.17 18.83 -9.08
C ILE A 214 -8.08 17.45 -8.42
N ARG A 215 -9.16 16.66 -8.40
CA ARG A 215 -9.10 15.27 -7.92
C ARG A 215 -8.15 14.42 -8.76
N GLU A 216 -8.19 14.59 -10.08
CA GLU A 216 -7.26 13.91 -10.98
C GLU A 216 -5.81 14.34 -10.69
N LEU A 217 -5.56 15.64 -10.49
CA LEU A 217 -4.26 16.16 -10.09
C LEU A 217 -3.78 15.52 -8.77
N ILE A 218 -4.63 15.46 -7.75
CA ILE A 218 -4.31 14.84 -6.45
C ILE A 218 -3.92 13.37 -6.61
N THR A 219 -4.74 12.59 -7.32
CA THR A 219 -4.45 11.16 -7.54
C THR A 219 -3.13 10.96 -8.29
N ARG A 220 -2.80 11.84 -9.24
CA ARG A 220 -1.52 11.82 -9.95
C ARG A 220 -0.35 12.28 -9.08
N GLN A 221 -0.54 13.25 -8.19
CA GLN A 221 0.46 13.66 -7.19
C GLN A 221 0.79 12.50 -6.25
N HIS A 222 -0.21 11.77 -5.74
CA HIS A 222 0.04 10.56 -4.95
C HIS A 222 0.75 9.48 -5.77
N ARG A 223 0.38 9.28 -7.03
CA ARG A 223 1.03 8.32 -7.92
C ARG A 223 2.50 8.67 -8.16
N ILE A 224 2.84 9.93 -8.42
CA ILE A 224 4.24 10.33 -8.66
C ILE A 224 5.07 10.16 -7.39
N ASP A 225 4.51 10.40 -6.21
CA ASP A 225 5.21 10.19 -4.93
C ASP A 225 5.46 8.71 -4.69
N ALA A 226 4.47 7.84 -4.91
CA ALA A 226 4.64 6.39 -4.83
C ALA A 226 5.69 5.88 -5.84
N LEU A 227 5.70 6.41 -7.06
CA LEU A 227 6.72 6.06 -8.07
C LEU A 227 8.13 6.55 -7.67
N LYS A 228 8.24 7.73 -7.07
CA LYS A 228 9.51 8.26 -6.55
C LYS A 228 10.03 7.40 -5.41
N GLU A 229 9.18 7.05 -4.46
CA GLU A 229 9.53 6.18 -3.34
C GLU A 229 9.97 4.79 -3.83
N ALA A 230 9.22 4.19 -4.77
CA ALA A 230 9.57 2.93 -5.40
C ALA A 230 10.93 3.02 -6.14
N SER A 231 11.18 4.10 -6.86
CA SER A 231 12.47 4.34 -7.53
C SER A 231 13.61 4.42 -6.53
N GLN A 232 13.44 5.20 -5.45
CA GLN A 232 14.44 5.32 -4.39
C GLN A 232 14.75 3.96 -3.75
N LYS A 233 13.72 3.21 -3.37
CA LYS A 233 13.86 1.84 -2.81
C LYS A 233 14.57 0.89 -3.78
N LEU A 234 14.27 0.98 -5.07
CA LEU A 234 14.92 0.14 -6.08
C LEU A 234 16.38 0.56 -6.29
N ASP A 235 16.67 1.86 -6.29
CA ASP A 235 18.03 2.38 -6.38
C ASP A 235 18.87 2.00 -5.15
N THR A 236 18.31 1.99 -3.93
CA THR A 236 19.01 1.47 -2.74
C THR A 236 19.27 -0.03 -2.82
N VAL A 237 18.31 -0.83 -3.31
CA VAL A 237 18.55 -2.26 -3.53
C VAL A 237 19.63 -2.48 -4.59
N ARG A 238 19.63 -1.69 -5.68
CA ARG A 238 20.65 -1.79 -6.73
C ARG A 238 22.03 -1.39 -6.20
N SER A 239 22.13 -0.35 -5.37
CA SER A 239 23.40 0.04 -4.76
C SER A 239 23.92 -1.05 -3.82
N LEU A 240 23.06 -1.64 -2.98
CA LEU A 240 23.42 -2.77 -2.12
C LEU A 240 23.86 -4.02 -2.90
N MET A 241 23.30 -4.24 -4.09
CA MET A 241 23.72 -5.34 -4.97
C MET A 241 25.05 -5.04 -5.68
N SER A 242 25.33 -3.78 -5.97
CA SER A 242 26.55 -3.33 -6.66
C SER A 242 27.79 -3.28 -5.76
N THR A 243 27.63 -3.11 -4.44
CA THR A 243 28.75 -2.92 -3.49
C THR A 243 29.47 -4.20 -3.09
N LYS A 244 29.31 -5.29 -3.85
CA LYS A 244 30.18 -6.47 -3.75
C LYS A 244 31.58 -6.16 -4.28
N GLY A 245 32.35 -5.34 -3.56
CA GLY A 245 33.79 -5.15 -3.86
C GLY A 245 34.45 -3.93 -3.24
N SER A 246 33.73 -2.84 -2.96
CA SER A 246 34.36 -1.55 -2.58
C SER A 246 34.26 -1.18 -1.09
N HIS A 247 33.33 -1.79 -0.34
CA HIS A 247 33.12 -1.48 1.09
C HIS A 247 33.12 -2.72 2.01
N ALA A 248 33.53 -3.88 1.50
CA ALA A 248 33.85 -4.99 2.39
C ALA A 248 35.08 -4.58 3.20
N VAL A 249 34.90 -4.25 4.48
CA VAL A 249 36.01 -4.13 5.43
C VAL A 249 36.89 -5.37 5.22
N PRO A 250 38.18 -5.22 4.93
CA PRO A 250 39.05 -6.34 4.62
C PRO A 250 38.87 -7.41 5.69
N LYS A 251 38.75 -8.69 5.30
CA LYS A 251 38.54 -9.78 6.27
C LYS A 251 39.57 -9.74 7.42
N LYS A 252 40.78 -9.23 7.12
CA LYS A 252 41.85 -8.97 8.07
C LYS A 252 41.49 -7.93 9.14
N VAL A 253 40.90 -6.81 8.76
CA VAL A 253 40.43 -5.77 9.70
C VAL A 253 39.25 -6.29 10.52
N VAL A 254 38.38 -7.12 9.93
CA VAL A 254 37.29 -7.78 10.68
C VAL A 254 37.83 -8.81 11.68
N SER A 255 38.86 -9.57 11.32
CA SER A 255 39.51 -10.52 12.24
C SER A 255 40.27 -9.80 13.34
N GLU A 256 40.99 -8.72 13.03
CA GLU A 256 41.69 -7.88 14.02
C GLU A 256 40.71 -7.23 15.00
N LEU A 257 39.56 -6.73 14.53
CA LEU A 257 38.51 -6.18 15.40
C LEU A 257 37.89 -7.27 16.28
N LYS A 258 37.66 -8.48 15.76
CA LYS A 258 37.15 -9.61 16.56
C LYS A 258 38.17 -10.07 17.60
N GLU A 259 39.45 -10.13 17.22
CA GLU A 259 40.53 -10.52 18.10
C GLU A 259 40.75 -9.46 19.19
N ALA A 260 40.73 -8.17 18.84
CA ALA A 260 40.77 -7.06 19.78
C ALA A 260 39.59 -7.07 20.75
N VAL A 261 38.37 -7.34 20.29
CA VAL A 261 37.17 -7.48 21.15
C VAL A 261 37.26 -8.70 22.06
N SER A 262 37.91 -9.79 21.61
CA SER A 262 38.12 -10.99 22.43
C SER A 262 39.27 -10.87 23.44
N LYS A 263 40.33 -10.12 23.10
CA LYS A 263 41.52 -9.92 23.95
C LYS A 263 41.34 -8.78 24.94
N LYS A 264 40.78 -7.65 24.51
CA LYS A 264 40.45 -6.51 25.37
C LYS A 264 38.96 -6.56 25.64
N ALA A 265 38.56 -7.20 26.74
CA ALA A 265 37.18 -7.48 27.13
C ALA A 265 36.24 -6.27 26.95
N ALA A 266 35.63 -6.17 25.76
CA ALA A 266 34.81 -5.02 25.41
C ALA A 266 33.47 -5.10 26.15
N ARG A 267 33.07 -4.01 26.80
CA ARG A 267 31.80 -3.92 27.53
C ARG A 267 30.78 -3.18 26.69
N ILE A 268 29.59 -3.78 26.54
CA ILE A 268 28.45 -3.15 25.87
C ILE A 268 27.70 -2.32 26.91
N THR A 269 27.70 -1.00 26.75
CA THR A 269 26.91 -0.09 27.58
C THR A 269 25.65 0.36 26.83
N SER A 270 24.71 1.00 27.52
CA SER A 270 23.48 1.53 26.91
C SER A 270 23.71 2.58 25.81
N LYS A 271 24.95 3.09 25.69
CA LYS A 271 25.38 4.06 24.67
C LYS A 271 26.26 3.45 23.56
N GLY A 272 26.50 2.14 23.57
CA GLY A 272 27.30 1.44 22.56
C GLY A 272 28.49 0.67 23.14
N LEU A 273 29.31 0.12 22.23
CA LEU A 273 30.50 -0.67 22.55
C LEU A 273 31.65 0.26 22.95
N VAL A 274 32.17 0.10 24.17
CA VAL A 274 33.34 0.84 24.67
C VAL A 274 34.52 -0.13 24.77
N ILE A 275 35.66 0.28 24.21
CA ILE A 275 36.95 -0.43 24.30
C ILE A 275 37.82 0.40 25.25
N ASP A 276 38.03 -0.07 26.47
CA ASP A 276 38.93 0.58 27.42
C ASP A 276 40.38 0.34 26.95
N ALA A 277 41.06 1.40 26.52
CA ALA A 277 42.37 1.29 25.87
C ALA A 277 43.54 1.07 26.85
N ASP A 278 43.37 1.43 28.12
CA ASP A 278 44.47 1.59 29.07
C ASP A 278 44.23 0.79 30.37
N ARG A 279 44.43 -0.52 30.31
CA ARG A 279 44.73 -1.32 31.51
C ARG A 279 46.05 -2.01 31.26
N ASP A 280 47.09 -1.47 31.88
CA ASP A 280 48.42 -2.06 31.95
C ASP A 280 48.34 -3.45 32.57
N ASP A 281 49.05 -4.39 31.94
CA ASP A 281 49.08 -5.82 32.21
C ASP A 281 49.89 -6.17 33.48
N GLU A 282 49.48 -5.69 34.66
CA GLU A 282 50.03 -6.20 35.92
C GLU A 282 48.90 -6.50 36.94
N ASP A 283 48.84 -7.78 37.33
CA ASP A 283 48.08 -8.37 38.43
C ASP A 283 46.55 -8.52 38.28
N GLU A 284 46.05 -9.54 37.56
CA GLU A 284 44.86 -10.27 38.04
C GLU A 284 44.86 -11.76 37.66
N ALA A 285 44.64 -12.59 38.68
CA ALA A 285 44.63 -14.04 38.63
C ALA A 285 43.57 -14.61 37.66
N ASN A 286 43.92 -15.76 37.05
CA ASN A 286 43.05 -16.60 36.22
C ASN A 286 41.69 -16.90 36.90
N VAL A 287 40.65 -16.11 36.60
CA VAL A 287 39.25 -16.51 36.89
C VAL A 287 38.70 -17.24 35.67
N VAL A 288 38.89 -18.56 35.66
CA VAL A 288 38.20 -19.46 34.73
C VAL A 288 36.70 -19.39 35.04
N GLN A 289 35.93 -18.63 34.26
CA GLN A 289 34.48 -18.65 34.35
C GLN A 289 33.95 -20.02 33.92
N THR A 290 33.53 -20.83 34.89
CA THR A 290 32.90 -22.12 34.64
C THR A 290 31.53 -21.89 33.98
N LYS A 291 31.29 -22.58 32.84
CA LYS A 291 30.00 -22.54 32.14
C LYS A 291 28.91 -23.13 33.03
N LYS A 292 27.87 -22.34 33.36
CA LYS A 292 26.66 -22.84 34.03
C LYS A 292 25.98 -23.90 33.15
N GLN A 293 26.03 -25.15 33.59
CA GLN A 293 25.24 -26.24 33.01
C GLN A 293 23.85 -26.24 33.64
N TYR A 294 22.81 -26.08 32.83
CA TYR A 294 21.42 -26.28 33.27
C TYR A 294 21.00 -27.71 32.95
N LYS A 295 20.66 -28.49 33.98
CA LYS A 295 19.95 -29.76 33.84
C LYS A 295 18.46 -29.49 33.98
N TRP A 296 17.70 -29.86 32.94
CA TRP A 296 16.24 -29.83 32.94
C TRP A 296 15.76 -31.13 33.59
N SER A 297 15.04 -31.04 34.71
CA SER A 297 14.34 -32.19 35.30
C SER A 297 12.94 -32.31 34.70
N ASN A 298 12.61 -33.49 34.20
CA ASN A 298 11.30 -33.84 33.66
C ASN A 298 10.35 -34.33 34.77
N GLU A 299 10.26 -33.62 35.90
CA GLU A 299 9.25 -33.93 36.91
C GLU A 299 7.96 -33.14 36.63
N ARG A 300 6.95 -33.86 36.12
CA ARG A 300 5.57 -33.41 36.15
C ARG A 300 5.14 -33.32 37.62
N LYS A 301 4.91 -32.10 38.11
CA LYS A 301 4.14 -31.90 39.35
C LYS A 301 2.76 -32.55 39.16
N LYS A 302 2.44 -33.50 40.03
CA LYS A 302 1.08 -34.01 40.25
C LYS A 302 0.20 -32.92 40.85
#